data_AF-A0A4Z1CAL9-F1
#
_entry.id   AF-A0A4Z1CAL9-F1
#
_cell.length_a   1.000
_cell.length_b   1.000
_cell.length_c   1.000
_cell.angle_alpha   90.00
_cell.angle_beta   90.00
_cell.angle_gamma   90.00
#
_symmetry.space_group_name_H-M   'P 1'
#
loop_
_entity.id
_entity.type
_entity.pdbx_description
1 polymer ?
#
loop_
_entity_poly.entity_id
_entity_poly.type
_entity_poly.pdbx_seq_one_letter_code
_entity_poly.pdbx_strand_id
1 'polypeptide(L)'
;MNKQLKTTALMAALVSGAMATGMAQAGHGEDKVWAEDQSVADGTVTADKVNTGANGWLVVHRTDEAMKPGPVVGHAPIKKGMTEDVAAILTEEVASGDMLMLMVHSEEGGMKTGVFEYTLGAKEDGPIKKDGKLVMSTITAK
;
A
#
# COMPACT_ATOMS: atom_id res chain seq x y z
N MET A 1 -63.60 21.65 -50.56
CA MET A 1 -64.20 21.41 -49.23
C MET A 1 -63.64 20.09 -48.71
N ASN A 2 -62.89 19.96 -47.62
CA ASN A 2 -62.68 20.79 -46.45
C ASN A 2 -61.28 20.57 -45.85
N LYS A 3 -60.67 21.71 -45.49
CA LYS A 3 -59.79 22.03 -44.36
C LYS A 3 -58.59 21.12 -43.99
N GLN A 4 -57.43 21.76 -44.11
CA GLN A 4 -56.17 21.43 -43.44
C GLN A 4 -56.29 21.35 -41.93
N LEU A 5 -55.48 20.48 -41.32
CA LEU A 5 -54.87 20.75 -40.02
C LEU A 5 -53.35 20.82 -40.21
N LYS A 6 -52.77 21.94 -39.78
CA LYS A 6 -51.33 22.26 -39.82
C LYS A 6 -50.75 22.14 -38.41
N THR A 7 -49.43 21.93 -38.36
CA THR A 7 -48.48 22.32 -37.27
C THR A 7 -48.53 21.41 -36.03
N THR A 8 -47.43 20.98 -35.39
CA THR A 8 -46.13 21.66 -35.16
C THR A 8 -45.01 20.65 -34.89
N ALA A 9 -43.80 21.04 -35.30
CA ALA A 9 -42.51 20.38 -35.13
C ALA A 9 -41.94 20.45 -33.70
N LEU A 10 -40.97 19.59 -33.39
CA LEU A 10 -39.78 20.03 -32.64
C LEU A 10 -38.56 19.15 -32.97
N MET A 11 -37.50 19.80 -33.45
CA MET A 11 -36.15 19.27 -33.55
C MET A 11 -35.56 19.06 -32.14
N ALA A 12 -34.75 18.02 -31.98
CA ALA A 12 -33.58 18.07 -31.10
C ALA A 12 -32.49 17.15 -31.67
N ALA A 13 -31.50 17.78 -32.32
CA ALA A 13 -30.20 17.17 -32.59
C ALA A 13 -29.32 17.39 -31.35
N LEU A 14 -28.74 16.31 -30.79
CA LEU A 14 -27.54 16.40 -29.95
C LEU A 14 -26.63 15.22 -30.26
N VAL A 15 -25.53 15.54 -30.92
CA VAL A 15 -24.31 14.72 -30.99
C VAL A 15 -23.59 14.90 -29.65
N SER A 16 -23.37 13.80 -28.94
CA SER A 16 -22.38 13.68 -27.87
C SER A 16 -21.82 12.26 -28.01
N GLY A 17 -20.61 12.04 -28.52
CA GLY A 17 -19.37 12.49 -27.90
C GLY A 17 -18.84 11.29 -27.11
N ALA A 18 -17.81 10.63 -27.64
CA ALA A 18 -17.18 9.46 -27.05
C ALA A 18 -16.79 9.70 -25.59
N MET A 19 -17.14 8.75 -24.72
CA MET A 19 -16.32 8.45 -23.56
C MET A 19 -16.07 6.96 -23.55
N ALA A 20 -14.94 6.57 -24.14
CA ALA A 20 -14.25 5.38 -23.69
C ALA A 20 -13.93 5.63 -22.21
N THR A 21 -14.78 5.13 -21.32
CA THR A 21 -14.33 4.84 -19.97
C THR A 21 -13.33 3.71 -20.10
N GLY A 22 -12.07 4.09 -20.33
CA GLY A 22 -10.95 3.31 -19.88
C GLY A 22 -11.14 3.15 -18.38
N MET A 23 -11.87 2.11 -17.98
CA MET A 23 -11.68 1.52 -16.68
C MET A 23 -10.24 1.06 -16.68
N ALA A 24 -9.36 1.94 -16.20
CA ALA A 24 -8.13 1.50 -15.60
C ALA A 24 -8.57 0.44 -14.59
N GLN A 25 -8.43 -0.82 -14.97
CA GLN A 25 -8.54 -1.95 -14.07
C GLN A 25 -7.42 -1.72 -13.05
N ALA A 26 -7.73 -0.94 -12.01
CA ALA A 26 -6.85 -0.73 -10.87
C ALA A 26 -6.54 -2.14 -10.38
N GLY A 27 -5.29 -2.55 -10.58
CA GLY A 27 -4.93 -3.94 -10.69
C GLY A 27 -5.46 -4.76 -9.52
N HIS A 28 -5.98 -5.94 -9.84
CA HIS A 28 -5.94 -7.07 -8.92
C HIS A 28 -4.46 -7.51 -8.73
N GLY A 29 -3.59 -6.57 -8.38
CA GLY A 29 -2.19 -6.85 -8.07
C GLY A 29 -2.12 -7.56 -6.73
N GLU A 30 -1.32 -8.61 -6.65
CA GLU A 30 -1.02 -9.31 -5.41
C GLU A 30 -0.44 -8.33 -4.39
N ASP A 31 -1.00 -8.28 -3.18
CA ASP A 31 -0.42 -7.52 -2.08
C ASP A 31 0.93 -8.14 -1.74
N LYS A 32 2.01 -7.38 -1.89
CA LYS A 32 3.37 -7.92 -1.82
C LYS A 32 4.41 -6.84 -1.53
N VAL A 33 5.45 -7.25 -0.82
CA VAL A 33 6.68 -6.48 -0.61
C VAL A 33 7.79 -7.14 -1.43
N TRP A 34 8.54 -6.34 -2.18
CA TRP A 34 9.79 -6.74 -2.82
C TRP A 34 10.91 -5.99 -2.14
N ALA A 35 11.86 -6.73 -1.59
CA ALA A 35 13.03 -6.18 -0.93
C ALA A 35 14.15 -7.20 -0.98
N GLU A 36 15.37 -6.71 -1.08
CA GLU A 36 16.59 -7.51 -1.12
C GLU A 36 17.53 -7.14 0.03
N ASP A 37 18.46 -8.05 0.30
CA ASP A 37 19.59 -7.84 1.18
C ASP A 37 20.36 -6.56 0.79
N GLN A 38 20.59 -5.67 1.74
CA GLN A 38 21.16 -4.35 1.48
C GLN A 38 21.92 -3.82 2.68
N SER A 39 22.76 -2.81 2.46
CA SER A 39 23.34 -2.07 3.58
C SER A 39 22.33 -1.11 4.19
N VAL A 40 22.42 -0.94 5.50
CA VAL A 40 21.56 -0.06 6.30
C VAL A 40 22.35 1.05 7.00
N ALA A 41 23.61 1.24 6.60
CA ALA A 41 24.54 2.19 7.21
C ALA A 41 24.03 3.65 7.20
N ASP A 42 23.17 3.99 6.24
CA ASP A 42 22.56 5.32 6.11
C ASP A 42 21.32 5.50 7.00
N GLY A 43 21.00 4.53 7.86
CA GLY A 43 19.87 4.61 8.80
C GLY A 43 18.52 4.33 8.15
N THR A 44 18.49 3.70 6.98
CA THR A 44 17.27 3.33 6.26
C THR A 44 17.31 1.91 5.75
N VAL A 45 16.13 1.31 5.61
CA VAL A 45 15.92 0.05 4.89
C VAL A 45 14.90 0.29 3.79
N THR A 46 15.20 -0.15 2.58
CA THR A 46 14.38 0.13 1.40
C THR A 46 13.69 -1.14 0.90
N ALA A 47 12.38 -1.06 0.67
CA ALA A 47 11.71 -2.01 -0.20
C ALA A 47 11.73 -1.46 -1.64
N ASP A 48 12.22 -2.23 -2.59
CA ASP A 48 12.23 -1.86 -4.02
C ASP A 48 10.82 -1.52 -4.49
N LYS A 49 9.84 -2.25 -3.97
CA LYS A 49 8.43 -2.05 -4.28
C LYS A 49 7.53 -2.59 -3.18
N VAL A 50 6.42 -1.90 -2.98
CA VAL A 50 5.30 -2.35 -2.16
C VAL A 50 4.02 -2.19 -2.96
N ASN A 51 3.23 -3.27 -3.07
CA ASN A 51 1.86 -3.19 -3.56
C ASN A 51 0.91 -3.58 -2.42
N THR A 52 -0.07 -2.74 -2.12
CA THR A 52 -1.02 -2.98 -1.03
C THR A 52 -2.43 -2.51 -1.39
N GLY A 53 -3.45 -3.26 -0.96
CA GLY A 53 -4.86 -2.92 -1.11
C GLY A 53 -5.35 -1.76 -0.22
N ALA A 54 -4.55 -1.33 0.75
CA ALA A 54 -4.89 -0.26 1.70
C ALA A 54 -3.72 0.71 1.92
N ASN A 55 -4.04 1.92 2.36
CA ASN A 55 -3.04 2.82 2.92
C ASN A 55 -2.50 2.27 4.24
N GLY A 56 -1.29 2.68 4.60
CA GLY A 56 -0.75 2.34 5.89
C GLY A 56 0.75 2.53 5.95
N TRP A 57 1.45 1.50 6.44
CA TRP A 57 2.85 1.59 6.81
C TRP A 57 3.64 0.38 6.30
N LEU A 58 4.83 0.64 5.78
CA LEU A 58 5.88 -0.36 5.69
C LEU A 58 6.60 -0.36 7.04
N VAL A 59 6.43 -1.41 7.83
CA VAL A 59 7.00 -1.54 9.17
C VAL A 59 8.17 -2.51 9.12
N VAL A 60 9.27 -2.13 9.73
CA VAL A 60 10.49 -2.94 9.82
C VAL A 60 10.56 -3.56 11.21
N HIS A 61 10.39 -4.87 11.28
CA HIS A 61 10.58 -5.65 12.50
C HIS A 61 11.95 -6.31 12.53
N ARG A 62 12.51 -6.49 13.72
CA ARG A 62 13.52 -7.54 13.96
C ARG A 62 12.90 -8.91 13.68
N THR A 63 13.68 -9.84 13.16
CA THR A 63 13.28 -11.24 13.08
C THR A 63 14.49 -12.16 13.16
N ASP A 64 14.25 -13.47 13.09
CA ASP A 64 15.25 -14.52 13.16
C ASP A 64 14.79 -15.73 12.33
N GLU A 65 15.47 -16.86 12.48
CA GLU A 65 15.14 -18.13 11.80
C GLU A 65 13.72 -18.63 12.10
N ALA A 66 13.08 -18.19 13.18
CA ALA A 66 11.69 -18.55 13.49
C ALA A 66 10.68 -17.74 12.66
N MET A 67 11.13 -16.74 11.89
CA MET A 67 10.31 -15.90 11.00
C MET A 67 9.12 -15.26 11.70
N LYS A 68 9.32 -14.83 12.94
CA LYS A 68 8.33 -14.10 13.73
C LYS A 68 8.68 -12.61 13.81
N PRO A 69 7.70 -11.71 13.71
CA PRO A 69 7.96 -10.28 13.92
C PRO A 69 8.32 -10.02 15.39
N GLY A 70 9.50 -9.46 15.61
CA GLY A 70 9.97 -8.96 16.89
C GLY A 70 9.67 -7.46 17.08
N PRO A 71 10.49 -6.72 17.86
CA PRO A 71 10.37 -5.28 18.00
C PRO A 71 10.42 -4.54 16.67
N VAL A 72 9.69 -3.43 16.57
CA VAL A 72 9.75 -2.51 15.42
C VAL A 72 10.98 -1.64 15.55
N VAL A 73 11.75 -1.54 14.47
CA VAL A 73 12.99 -0.75 14.40
C VAL A 73 12.97 0.29 13.28
N GLY A 74 11.87 0.42 12.54
CA GLY A 74 11.71 1.45 11.53
C GLY A 74 10.36 1.38 10.84
N HIS A 75 10.01 2.45 10.13
CA HIS A 75 8.78 2.50 9.36
C HIS A 75 8.79 3.56 8.25
N ALA A 76 7.91 3.41 7.26
CA ALA A 76 7.58 4.44 6.27
C ALA A 76 6.08 4.42 5.93
N PRO A 77 5.47 5.59 5.64
CA PRO A 77 4.10 5.64 5.13
C PRO A 77 4.03 5.08 3.71
N ILE A 78 2.98 4.34 3.41
CA ILE A 78 2.66 3.80 2.09
C ILE A 78 1.20 4.07 1.75
N LYS A 79 0.90 4.21 0.46
CA LYS A 79 -0.46 4.41 -0.04
C LYS A 79 -0.96 3.15 -0.70
N LYS A 80 -2.29 3.01 -0.75
CA LYS A 80 -2.96 1.99 -1.56
C LYS A 80 -2.43 2.02 -3.00
N GLY A 81 -2.17 0.83 -3.54
CA GLY A 81 -1.59 0.62 -4.86
C GLY A 81 -0.09 0.33 -4.77
N MET A 82 0.59 0.57 -5.89
CA MET A 82 2.03 0.33 -6.03
C MET A 82 2.81 1.57 -5.65
N THR A 83 3.81 1.40 -4.79
CA THR A 83 4.82 2.40 -4.44
C THR A 83 6.20 1.77 -4.64
N GLU A 84 7.08 2.46 -5.37
CA GLU A 84 8.47 2.06 -5.58
C GLU A 84 9.39 2.80 -4.59
N ASP A 85 10.57 2.24 -4.34
CA ASP A 85 11.64 2.86 -3.53
C ASP A 85 11.16 3.33 -2.14
N VAL A 86 10.48 2.44 -1.41
CA VAL A 86 9.93 2.77 -0.09
C VAL A 86 11.03 2.67 0.96
N ALA A 87 11.63 3.81 1.30
CA ALA A 87 12.66 3.93 2.33
C ALA A 87 12.04 4.08 3.73
N ALA A 88 12.11 3.02 4.54
CA ALA A 88 11.76 3.05 5.95
C ALA A 88 12.92 3.61 6.77
N ILE A 89 12.63 4.64 7.58
CA ILE A 89 13.61 5.26 8.48
C ILE A 89 13.75 4.34 9.69
N LEU A 90 15.00 3.97 10.02
CA LEU A 90 15.30 3.21 11.21
C LEU A 90 15.26 4.12 12.44
N THR A 91 14.57 3.67 13.47
CA THR A 91 14.44 4.36 14.77
C THR A 91 15.32 3.73 15.84
N GLU A 92 15.93 2.58 15.54
CA GLU A 92 16.92 1.88 16.36
C GLU A 92 18.13 1.49 15.51
N GLU A 93 19.29 1.30 16.15
CA GLU A 93 20.49 0.83 15.46
C GLU A 93 20.30 -0.60 14.96
N VAL A 94 20.67 -0.87 13.71
CA VAL A 94 20.69 -2.22 13.11
C VAL A 94 22.12 -2.56 12.73
N ALA A 95 22.59 -3.74 13.13
CA ALA A 95 23.92 -4.23 12.79
C ALA A 95 23.91 -5.03 11.49
N SER A 96 25.05 -5.06 10.80
CA SER A 96 25.27 -6.00 9.69
C SER A 96 25.06 -7.44 10.17
N GLY A 97 24.35 -8.23 9.36
CA GLY A 97 23.97 -9.61 9.65
C GLY A 97 22.61 -9.75 10.32
N ASP A 98 22.02 -8.66 10.82
CA ASP A 98 20.68 -8.72 11.42
C ASP A 98 19.63 -9.05 10.36
N MET A 99 18.69 -9.92 10.72
CA MET A 99 17.52 -10.24 9.89
C MET A 99 16.38 -9.28 10.21
N LEU A 100 15.82 -8.69 9.15
CA LEU A 100 14.70 -7.76 9.23
C LEU A 100 13.51 -8.28 8.45
N MET A 101 12.32 -8.01 8.95
CA MET A 101 11.05 -8.31 8.31
C MET A 101 10.34 -7.01 7.97
N LEU A 102 10.21 -6.75 6.68
CA LEU A 102 9.47 -5.62 6.14
C LEU A 102 8.02 -6.08 5.95
N MET A 103 7.10 -5.51 6.71
CA MET A 103 5.70 -5.94 6.77
C MET A 103 4.76 -4.79 6.49
N VAL A 104 3.70 -5.06 5.73
CA VAL A 104 2.63 -4.09 5.49
C VAL A 104 1.68 -4.06 6.68
N HIS A 105 1.52 -2.88 7.26
CA HIS A 105 0.51 -2.57 8.26
C HIS A 105 -0.52 -1.62 7.66
N SER A 106 -1.77 -1.73 8.10
CA SER A 106 -2.83 -0.78 7.75
C SER A 106 -2.69 0.49 8.60
N GLU A 107 -3.17 1.64 8.13
CA GLU A 107 -3.48 2.79 9.02
C GLU A 107 -4.90 2.70 9.59
N GLU A 108 -5.70 1.73 9.13
CA GLU A 108 -7.05 1.52 9.63
C GLU A 108 -7.00 1.01 11.08
N GLY A 109 -7.76 1.66 11.95
CA GLY A 109 -7.76 1.36 13.39
C GLY A 109 -6.80 2.25 14.18
N GLY A 110 -5.90 2.99 13.52
CA GLY A 110 -5.14 4.07 14.15
C GLY A 110 -6.07 5.15 14.72
N MET A 111 -5.64 5.78 15.82
CA MET A 111 -6.37 6.88 16.47
C MET A 111 -6.13 8.21 15.74
N LYS A 112 -5.01 8.34 15.02
CA LYS A 112 -4.61 9.54 14.30
C LYS A 112 -4.15 9.21 12.88
N THR A 113 -4.84 9.78 11.89
CA THR A 113 -4.43 9.68 10.49
C THR A 113 -3.02 10.20 10.26
N GLY A 114 -2.19 9.41 9.58
CA GLY A 114 -0.81 9.78 9.24
C GLY A 114 0.17 9.77 10.41
N VAL A 115 -0.20 9.18 11.56
CA VAL A 115 0.72 8.90 12.67
C VAL A 115 0.78 7.41 12.87
N PHE A 116 1.99 6.82 12.84
CA PHE A 116 2.15 5.40 13.07
C PHE A 116 1.96 5.08 14.55
N GLU A 117 0.97 4.25 14.87
CA GLU A 117 0.58 3.92 16.25
C GLU A 117 0.68 2.41 16.49
N TYR A 118 1.91 1.88 16.55
CA TYR A 118 2.13 0.46 16.83
C TYR A 118 2.59 0.19 18.27
N THR A 119 1.92 -0.78 18.89
CA THR A 119 2.35 -1.44 20.12
C THR A 119 2.46 -2.94 19.88
N LEU A 120 3.34 -3.63 20.60
CA LEU A 120 3.46 -5.09 20.48
C LEU A 120 2.13 -5.75 20.88
N GLY A 121 1.38 -6.24 19.89
CA GLY A 121 0.04 -6.81 20.06
C GLY A 121 -1.14 -5.88 19.74
N ALA A 122 -0.89 -4.75 19.06
CA ALA A 122 -1.89 -3.71 18.79
C ALA A 122 -3.14 -4.19 18.03
N LYS A 123 -4.28 -3.58 18.37
CA LYS A 123 -5.51 -3.59 17.55
C LYS A 123 -5.46 -2.50 16.48
N GLU A 124 -4.67 -1.47 16.73
CA GLU A 124 -4.45 -0.25 15.96
C GLU A 124 -3.21 -0.43 15.06
N ASP A 125 -3.25 0.10 13.84
CA ASP A 125 -2.20 -0.04 12.82
C ASP A 125 -1.62 -1.46 12.67
N GLY A 126 -2.50 -2.46 12.67
CA GLY A 126 -2.15 -3.88 12.64
C GLY A 126 -1.68 -4.37 11.25
N PRO A 127 -1.06 -5.56 11.20
CA PRO A 127 -0.55 -6.12 9.95
C PRO A 127 -1.68 -6.51 8.99
N ILE A 128 -1.50 -6.21 7.71
CA ILE A 128 -2.41 -6.64 6.67
C ILE A 128 -2.20 -8.14 6.39
N LYS A 129 -3.32 -8.87 6.33
CA LYS A 129 -3.35 -10.27 5.93
C LYS A 129 -4.11 -10.44 4.63
N LYS A 130 -3.44 -10.97 3.62
CA LYS A 130 -4.06 -11.40 2.36
C LYS A 130 -4.23 -12.91 2.39
N ASP A 131 -5.47 -13.38 2.27
CA ASP A 131 -5.82 -14.80 2.32
C ASP A 131 -5.27 -15.52 3.57
N GLY A 132 -5.29 -14.81 4.70
CA GLY A 132 -4.81 -15.27 6.00
C GLY A 132 -3.29 -15.20 6.20
N LYS A 133 -2.51 -14.77 5.19
CA LYS A 133 -1.05 -14.66 5.24
C LYS A 133 -0.60 -13.21 5.38
N LEU A 134 0.47 -12.99 6.13
CA LEU A 134 1.11 -11.68 6.26
C LEU A 134 1.69 -11.23 4.92
N VAL A 135 1.52 -9.95 4.60
CA VAL A 135 2.14 -9.33 3.45
C VAL A 135 3.50 -8.78 3.89
N MET A 136 4.57 -9.53 3.60
CA MET A 136 5.91 -9.22 4.08
C MET A 136 7.02 -9.74 3.16
N SER A 137 8.23 -9.22 3.35
CA SER A 137 9.49 -9.78 2.87
C SER A 137 10.53 -9.74 3.99
N THR A 138 11.55 -10.59 3.92
CA THR A 138 12.68 -10.56 4.85
C THR A 138 13.98 -10.25 4.13
N ILE A 139 14.86 -9.51 4.81
CA ILE A 139 16.21 -9.19 4.33
C ILE A 139 17.24 -9.47 5.41
N THR A 140 18.50 -9.59 5.01
CA THR A 140 19.67 -9.50 5.88
C THR A 140 20.38 -8.17 5.66
N ALA A 141 20.60 -7.41 6.71
CA ALA A 141 21.41 -6.19 6.66
C ALA A 141 22.87 -6.52 6.32
N LYS A 142 23.52 -5.71 5.46
CA LYS A 142 24.90 -5.88 4.99
C LYS A 142 25.85 -4.78 5.45
#